data_AF-A0A3B7MNC6-F1
#
_entry.id   AF-A0A3B7MNC6-F1
#
_cell.length_a   1.000
_cell.length_b   1.000
_cell.length_c   1.000
_cell.angle_alpha   90.00
_cell.angle_beta   90.00
_cell.angle_gamma   90.00
#
_symmetry.space_group_name_H-M   'P 1'
#
loop_
_entity.id
_entity.type
_entity.pdbx_description
1 polymer ?
#
loop_
_entity_poly.entity_id
_entity_poly.type
_entity_poly.pdbx_seq_one_letter_code
_entity_poly.pdbx_strand_id
1 'polypeptide(L)'
;MNKRIIKYLSAGCLVLSFLLSSPVLQAQISAADKAILKKKEDSLKIFSARMVFDSITANRFRSDSLFVRTFVRALLTRNSFYYPFDSLNISRLYAPDSSFRIFTWQMKKDEYVYMQKGAIQMQTKDGSLKLFPLFDASMYTKNPMDSARSARNWIGAIYYRIIMKEYNGKKYYTLLGFDDYSVNSNKKWMEVLSFNERQEPVFGGPFFSYKDDSVKKAVQSRFSIEYKKDAKTFLNYDPEMDIILVDHLISESDEPEKKWTYIPDGDYEAFKWQNGQWVHVNKQFNQRLKDGEFPKEALMLDDAGNVNERQLEEASKRNMEKAKKKPEPPKKKDN
;
A
#
# COMPACT_ATOMS: atom_id res chain seq x y z
N MET A 1 -53.15 60.12 29.29
CA MET A 1 -52.72 60.69 30.58
C MET A 1 -52.12 59.56 31.42
N ASN A 2 -50.90 59.75 31.95
CA ASN A 2 -50.15 58.93 32.92
C ASN A 2 -49.63 57.55 32.46
N LYS A 3 -48.34 57.32 32.15
CA LYS A 3 -47.04 57.48 32.87
C LYS A 3 -46.79 56.48 34.02
N ARG A 4 -45.66 55.75 33.85
CA ARG A 4 -44.65 55.24 34.82
C ARG A 4 -44.75 53.75 35.20
N ILE A 5 -43.82 52.90 34.72
CA ILE A 5 -42.44 52.58 35.20
C ILE A 5 -42.47 51.78 36.51
N ILE A 6 -41.80 50.61 36.52
CA ILE A 6 -40.87 50.02 37.53
C ILE A 6 -40.88 48.48 37.37
N LYS A 7 -39.89 47.87 36.70
CA LYS A 7 -38.61 47.27 37.17
C LYS A 7 -38.67 45.72 37.31
N TYR A 8 -37.87 45.08 36.46
CA TYR A 8 -37.06 43.86 36.63
C TYR A 8 -37.51 42.79 37.64
N LEU A 9 -37.73 41.56 37.13
CA LEU A 9 -37.06 40.39 37.70
C LEU A 9 -36.62 39.43 36.59
N SER A 10 -35.31 39.28 36.51
CA SER A 10 -34.54 38.38 35.66
C SER A 10 -34.84 36.91 35.93
N ALA A 11 -35.21 36.17 34.88
CA ALA A 11 -35.05 34.72 34.84
C ALA A 11 -34.41 34.36 33.49
N GLY A 12 -33.11 34.59 33.40
CA GLY A 12 -32.30 34.11 32.29
C GLY A 12 -32.16 32.59 32.40
N CYS A 13 -32.97 31.86 31.64
CA CYS A 13 -32.74 30.44 31.38
C CYS A 13 -31.55 30.32 30.41
N LEU A 14 -30.34 30.38 30.98
CA LEU A 14 -29.10 30.11 30.28
C LEU A 14 -29.03 28.58 30.10
N VAL A 15 -29.60 28.08 29.01
CA VAL A 15 -29.41 26.70 28.57
C VAL A 15 -27.96 26.58 28.14
N LEU A 16 -27.11 26.13 29.08
CA LEU A 16 -25.76 25.66 28.79
C LEU A 16 -25.90 24.37 27.97
N SER A 17 -26.03 24.49 26.66
CA SER A 17 -25.75 23.40 25.74
C SER A 17 -24.25 23.13 25.77
N PHE A 18 -23.82 22.32 26.74
CA PHE A 18 -22.54 21.62 26.70
C PHE A 18 -22.54 20.77 25.43
N LEU A 19 -21.97 21.31 24.35
CA LEU A 19 -21.44 20.51 23.25
C LEU A 19 -20.40 19.59 23.87
N LEU A 20 -20.81 18.37 24.22
CA LEU A 20 -19.93 17.23 24.44
C LEU A 20 -19.27 16.90 23.09
N SER A 21 -18.35 17.75 22.65
CA SER A 21 -17.29 17.31 21.75
C SER A 21 -16.42 16.37 22.56
N SER A 22 -16.82 15.11 22.67
CA SER A 22 -15.91 14.06 23.10
C SER A 22 -14.67 14.19 22.22
N PRO A 23 -13.48 14.54 22.76
CA PRO A 23 -12.28 14.39 21.97
C PRO A 23 -12.25 12.92 21.58
N VAL A 24 -12.24 12.64 20.28
CA VAL A 24 -11.87 11.32 19.78
C VAL A 24 -10.44 11.15 20.25
N LEU A 25 -10.27 10.57 21.45
CA LEU A 25 -9.01 10.14 22.00
C LEU A 25 -8.50 9.09 21.00
N GLN A 26 -7.68 9.55 20.06
CA GLN A 26 -6.87 8.65 19.26
C GLN A 26 -6.09 7.80 20.26
N ALA A 27 -6.37 6.50 20.28
CA ALA A 27 -5.86 5.61 21.32
C ALA A 27 -4.33 5.69 21.35
N GLN A 28 -3.80 6.41 22.33
CA GLN A 28 -2.37 6.64 22.45
C GLN A 28 -1.72 5.43 23.09
N ILE A 29 -0.58 5.00 22.55
CA ILE A 29 0.22 3.91 23.15
C ILE A 29 0.70 4.38 24.52
N SER A 30 0.49 3.56 25.57
CA SER A 30 0.95 3.88 26.91
C SER A 30 2.49 3.95 26.94
N ALA A 31 3.07 4.70 27.89
CA ALA A 31 4.53 4.79 28.01
C ALA A 31 5.17 3.41 28.24
N ALA A 32 4.53 2.56 29.04
CA ALA A 32 4.96 1.19 29.31
C ALA A 32 4.91 0.33 28.04
N ASP A 33 3.80 0.36 27.29
CA ASP A 33 3.66 -0.38 26.03
C ASP A 33 4.68 0.09 24.98
N LYS A 34 4.92 1.41 24.90
CA LYS A 34 5.92 1.99 24.01
C LYS A 34 7.33 1.51 24.36
N ALA A 35 7.67 1.41 25.64
CA ALA A 35 8.95 0.85 26.09
C ALA A 35 9.09 -0.64 25.72
N ILE A 36 8.02 -1.42 25.87
CA ILE A 36 7.98 -2.83 25.45
C ILE A 36 8.21 -2.96 23.93
N LEU A 37 7.51 -2.14 23.14
CA LEU A 37 7.63 -2.13 21.69
C LEU A 37 9.04 -1.75 21.25
N LYS A 38 9.63 -0.70 21.84
CA LYS A 38 11.01 -0.28 21.55
C LYS A 38 12.02 -1.41 21.83
N LYS A 39 11.93 -2.07 22.98
CA LYS A 39 12.81 -3.20 23.33
C LYS A 39 12.69 -4.36 22.34
N LYS A 40 11.46 -4.65 21.87
CA LYS A 40 11.24 -5.68 20.85
C LYS A 40 11.77 -5.25 19.48
N GLU A 41 11.59 -3.98 19.13
CA GLU A 41 12.11 -3.40 17.89
C GLU A 41 13.63 -3.50 17.80
N ASP A 42 14.36 -3.32 18.91
CA ASP A 42 15.83 -3.49 18.94
C ASP A 42 16.26 -4.89 18.45
N SER A 43 15.53 -5.93 18.85
CA SER A 43 15.78 -7.31 18.38
C SER A 43 15.31 -7.52 16.93
N LEU A 44 14.12 -6.99 16.61
CA LEU A 44 13.54 -7.09 15.26
C LEU A 44 14.41 -6.42 14.21
N LYS A 45 15.05 -5.30 14.54
CA LYS A 45 16.00 -4.60 13.68
C LYS A 45 17.12 -5.54 13.23
N ILE A 46 17.76 -6.22 14.18
CA ILE A 46 18.84 -7.18 13.91
C ILE A 46 18.34 -8.32 13.03
N PHE A 47 17.18 -8.91 13.36
CA PHE A 47 16.64 -10.02 12.59
C PHE A 47 16.20 -9.60 11.18
N SER A 48 15.59 -8.43 11.02
CA SER A 48 15.16 -7.92 9.72
C SER A 48 16.35 -7.64 8.80
N ALA A 49 17.42 -7.04 9.32
CA ALA A 49 18.64 -6.81 8.55
C ALA A 49 19.29 -8.13 8.13
N ARG A 50 19.45 -9.09 9.07
CA ARG A 50 20.03 -10.40 8.73
C ARG A 50 19.18 -11.21 7.77
N MET A 51 17.86 -11.11 7.86
CA MET A 51 16.95 -11.79 6.92
C MET A 51 17.15 -11.33 5.48
N VAL A 52 17.43 -10.03 5.27
CA VAL A 52 17.59 -9.44 3.94
C VAL A 52 19.04 -9.57 3.43
N PHE A 53 20.03 -9.25 4.27
CA PHE A 53 21.41 -9.01 3.81
C PHE A 53 22.42 -10.12 4.14
N ASP A 54 22.07 -11.10 4.97
CA ASP A 54 23.03 -12.16 5.32
C ASP A 54 23.36 -13.01 4.08
N SER A 55 24.66 -13.25 3.86
CA SER A 55 25.14 -14.02 2.72
C SER A 55 24.82 -15.51 2.84
N ILE A 56 24.56 -16.01 4.06
CA ILE A 56 24.28 -17.41 4.33
C ILE A 56 22.77 -17.63 4.38
N THR A 57 22.24 -18.42 3.44
CA THR A 57 20.82 -18.78 3.37
C THR A 57 20.26 -19.28 4.70
N ALA A 58 20.95 -20.19 5.39
CA ALA A 58 20.50 -20.72 6.68
C ALA A 58 20.30 -19.63 7.75
N ASN A 59 21.16 -18.60 7.76
CA ASN A 59 21.02 -17.47 8.68
C ASN A 59 19.82 -16.59 8.34
N ARG A 60 19.53 -16.39 7.04
CA ARG A 60 18.33 -15.68 6.58
C ARG A 60 17.06 -16.38 7.07
N PHE A 61 16.94 -17.69 6.84
CA PHE A 61 15.80 -18.48 7.30
C PHE A 61 15.65 -18.50 8.83
N ARG A 62 16.76 -18.64 9.56
CA ARG A 62 16.75 -18.57 11.04
C ARG A 62 16.30 -17.19 11.51
N SER A 63 16.81 -16.13 10.88
CA SER A 63 16.48 -14.74 11.22
C SER A 63 15.02 -14.42 10.91
N ASP A 64 14.49 -14.88 9.77
CA ASP A 64 13.07 -14.75 9.44
C ASP A 64 12.17 -15.47 10.47
N SER A 65 12.50 -16.71 10.86
CA SER A 65 11.75 -17.43 11.90
C SER A 65 11.76 -16.72 13.26
N LEU A 66 12.89 -16.12 13.65
CA LEU A 66 13.00 -15.32 14.87
C LEU A 66 12.27 -13.98 14.73
N PHE A 67 12.35 -13.34 13.57
CA PHE A 67 11.67 -12.12 13.22
C PHE A 67 10.16 -12.30 13.36
N VAL A 68 9.56 -13.26 12.64
CA VAL A 68 8.11 -13.51 12.66
C VAL A 68 7.59 -13.74 14.08
N ARG A 69 8.25 -14.61 14.86
CA ARG A 69 7.83 -14.89 16.25
C ARG A 69 7.93 -13.65 17.14
N THR A 70 9.01 -12.88 17.02
CA THR A 70 9.19 -11.66 17.81
C THR A 70 8.24 -10.56 17.36
N PHE A 71 7.95 -10.48 16.07
CA PHE A 71 7.12 -9.45 15.45
C PHE A 71 5.67 -9.64 15.87
N VAL A 72 5.13 -10.86 15.77
CA VAL A 72 3.79 -11.17 16.29
C VAL A 72 3.68 -10.84 17.78
N ARG A 73 4.71 -11.16 18.58
CA ARG A 73 4.75 -10.79 20.01
C ARG A 73 4.84 -9.28 20.25
N ALA A 74 5.36 -8.49 19.31
CA ALA A 74 5.35 -7.04 19.36
C ALA A 74 3.99 -6.49 18.97
N LEU A 75 3.35 -7.06 17.94
CA LEU A 75 2.02 -6.68 17.50
C LEU A 75 0.94 -7.01 18.54
N LEU A 76 1.16 -8.00 19.41
CA LEU A 76 0.29 -8.29 20.56
C LEU A 76 0.25 -7.19 21.62
N THR A 77 1.23 -6.28 21.67
CA THR A 77 1.19 -5.14 22.58
C THR A 77 -0.01 -4.26 22.22
N ARG A 78 -0.77 -3.81 23.23
CA ARG A 78 -1.96 -2.99 23.03
C ARG A 78 -1.62 -1.72 22.25
N ASN A 79 -2.49 -1.34 21.32
CA ASN A 79 -2.31 -0.17 20.46
C ASN A 79 -1.04 -0.22 19.58
N SER A 80 -0.42 -1.40 19.37
CA SER A 80 0.75 -1.55 18.48
C SER A 80 0.51 -1.05 17.06
N PHE A 81 -0.75 -0.97 16.61
CA PHE A 81 -1.16 -0.41 15.32
C PHE A 81 -0.57 0.98 15.08
N TYR A 82 -0.37 1.79 16.12
CA TYR A 82 0.18 3.15 15.98
C TYR A 82 1.71 3.23 16.15
N TYR A 83 2.36 2.09 16.41
CA TYR A 83 3.82 2.03 16.57
C TYR A 83 4.47 1.84 15.21
N PRO A 84 5.39 2.71 14.78
CA PRO A 84 5.74 2.79 13.36
C PRO A 84 6.70 1.69 12.88
N PHE A 85 7.52 1.12 13.78
CA PHE A 85 8.56 0.13 13.46
C PHE A 85 9.54 0.62 12.38
N ASP A 86 9.96 1.89 12.49
CA ASP A 86 10.75 2.58 11.47
C ASP A 86 12.09 1.92 11.18
N SER A 87 12.68 1.23 12.15
CA SER A 87 14.03 0.66 12.01
C SER A 87 14.10 -0.73 11.34
N LEU A 88 12.96 -1.27 10.91
CA LEU A 88 12.90 -2.62 10.33
C LEU A 88 13.12 -2.60 8.82
N ASN A 89 13.84 -3.60 8.30
CA ASN A 89 14.09 -3.74 6.86
C ASN A 89 12.94 -4.48 6.15
N ILE A 90 11.71 -3.99 6.33
CA ILE A 90 10.48 -4.52 5.72
C ILE A 90 9.61 -3.38 5.20
N SER A 91 8.76 -3.63 4.21
CA SER A 91 7.73 -2.64 3.86
C SER A 91 6.62 -2.60 4.91
N ARG A 92 6.14 -1.38 5.19
CA ARG A 92 5.11 -1.06 6.18
C ARG A 92 4.26 0.08 5.63
N LEU A 93 3.02 -0.19 5.24
CA LEU A 93 2.15 0.82 4.64
C LEU A 93 0.82 0.88 5.38
N TYR A 94 0.42 2.08 5.79
CA TYR A 94 -0.94 2.34 6.25
C TYR A 94 -1.86 2.54 5.04
N ALA A 95 -3.08 2.01 5.15
CA ALA A 95 -4.15 2.39 4.25
C ALA A 95 -4.41 3.90 4.36
N PRO A 96 -4.79 4.59 3.27
CA PRO A 96 -5.06 6.03 3.30
C PRO A 96 -6.09 6.47 4.34
N ASP A 97 -7.00 5.58 4.75
CA ASP A 97 -7.98 5.85 5.80
C ASP A 97 -7.60 5.30 7.18
N SER A 98 -6.37 4.80 7.34
CA SER A 98 -5.84 4.17 8.55
C SER A 98 -6.64 2.96 9.06
N SER A 99 -7.53 2.37 8.26
CA SER A 99 -8.33 1.21 8.67
C SER A 99 -7.51 -0.07 8.89
N PHE A 100 -6.38 -0.18 8.19
CA PHE A 100 -5.40 -1.24 8.36
C PHE A 100 -4.00 -0.73 7.99
N ARG A 101 -3.00 -1.57 8.26
CA ARG A 101 -1.67 -1.47 7.68
C ARG A 101 -1.21 -2.83 7.19
N ILE A 102 -0.43 -2.83 6.13
CA ILE A 102 0.14 -4.03 5.53
C ILE A 102 1.65 -4.02 5.71
N PHE A 103 2.17 -5.18 6.08
CA PHE A 103 3.58 -5.49 6.18
C PHE A 103 3.93 -6.48 5.09
N THR A 104 5.00 -6.23 4.33
CA THR A 104 5.51 -7.18 3.35
C THR A 104 7.03 -7.16 3.33
N TRP A 105 7.63 -8.34 3.25
CA TRP A 105 9.08 -8.51 3.13
C TRP A 105 9.39 -9.71 2.27
N GLN A 106 10.62 -9.79 1.83
CA GLN A 106 11.12 -10.94 1.08
C GLN A 106 12.43 -11.42 1.65
N MET A 107 12.73 -12.69 1.42
CA MET A 107 14.04 -13.27 1.63
C MET A 107 14.46 -14.04 0.39
N LYS A 108 15.74 -13.99 0.06
CA LYS A 108 16.32 -14.81 -0.99
C LYS A 108 16.54 -16.21 -0.46
N LYS A 109 15.84 -17.21 -1.03
CA LYS A 109 16.00 -18.62 -0.68
C LYS A 109 17.28 -19.18 -1.30
N ASP A 110 17.49 -18.90 -2.58
CA ASP A 110 18.66 -19.28 -3.36
C ASP A 110 18.84 -18.29 -4.52
N GLU A 111 19.72 -18.59 -5.48
CA GLU A 111 19.95 -17.69 -6.62
C GLU A 111 18.69 -17.42 -7.44
N TYR A 112 17.75 -18.38 -7.48
CA TYR A 112 16.60 -18.37 -8.39
C TYR A 112 15.30 -17.98 -7.71
N VAL A 113 15.19 -18.20 -6.39
CA VAL A 113 13.92 -18.10 -5.67
C VAL A 113 13.97 -17.04 -4.58
N TYR A 114 13.03 -16.12 -4.65
CA TYR A 114 12.64 -15.25 -3.54
C TYR A 114 11.37 -15.80 -2.89
N MET A 115 11.30 -15.65 -1.56
CA MET A 115 10.11 -15.96 -0.79
C MET A 115 9.57 -14.69 -0.17
N GLN A 116 8.32 -14.37 -0.48
CA GLN A 116 7.63 -13.24 0.11
C GLN A 116 6.79 -13.68 1.30
N LYS A 117 6.64 -12.77 2.25
CA LYS A 117 5.74 -12.90 3.38
C LYS A 117 5.08 -11.57 3.65
N GLY A 118 3.90 -11.63 4.26
CA GLY A 118 3.24 -10.43 4.70
C GLY A 118 2.24 -10.67 5.81
N ALA A 119 1.72 -9.57 6.33
CA ALA A 119 0.61 -9.58 7.25
C ALA A 119 -0.18 -8.28 7.15
N ILE A 120 -1.50 -8.36 7.26
CA ILE A 120 -2.37 -7.19 7.41
C ILE A 120 -2.76 -7.10 8.87
N GLN A 121 -2.44 -5.97 9.51
CA GLN A 121 -2.95 -5.64 10.85
C GLN A 121 -4.11 -4.66 10.71
N MET A 122 -5.27 -5.03 11.24
CA MET A 122 -6.44 -4.15 11.27
C MET A 122 -6.34 -3.18 12.45
N GLN A 123 -6.86 -1.97 12.27
CA GLN A 123 -7.09 -1.05 13.38
C GLN A 123 -8.29 -1.55 14.20
N THR A 124 -8.11 -1.73 15.51
CA THR A 124 -9.16 -2.13 16.44
C THR A 124 -9.45 -1.00 17.42
N LYS A 125 -10.71 -0.87 17.85
CA LYS A 125 -11.12 0.20 18.78
C LYS A 125 -10.56 0.01 20.19
N ASP A 126 -10.40 -1.23 20.62
CA ASP A 126 -9.90 -1.61 21.95
C ASP A 126 -8.35 -1.67 22.01
N GLY A 127 -7.70 -1.60 20.85
CA GLY A 127 -6.26 -1.69 20.70
C GLY A 127 -5.72 -3.13 20.66
N SER A 128 -6.60 -4.14 20.59
CA SER A 128 -6.21 -5.55 20.49
C SER A 128 -5.65 -5.90 19.10
N LEU A 129 -4.86 -6.98 19.02
CA LEU A 129 -4.33 -7.45 17.74
C LEU A 129 -5.41 -8.17 16.93
N LYS A 130 -5.77 -7.62 15.76
CA LYS A 130 -6.42 -8.36 14.68
C LYS A 130 -5.48 -8.44 13.48
N LEU A 131 -5.01 -9.64 13.17
CA LEU A 131 -3.95 -9.89 12.19
C LEU A 131 -4.37 -10.96 11.17
N PHE A 132 -4.12 -10.69 9.89
CA PHE A 132 -4.24 -11.66 8.81
C PHE A 132 -2.84 -11.97 8.26
N PRO A 133 -2.25 -13.14 8.57
CA PRO A 133 -1.00 -13.56 7.94
C PRO A 133 -1.22 -13.87 6.46
N LEU A 134 -0.31 -13.42 5.61
CA LEU A 134 -0.34 -13.66 4.17
C LEU A 134 0.62 -14.78 3.81
N PHE A 135 0.09 -15.80 3.13
CA PHE A 135 0.83 -16.97 2.67
C PHE A 135 0.99 -16.86 1.16
N ASP A 136 2.25 -16.69 0.75
CA ASP A 136 2.61 -16.61 -0.65
C ASP A 136 2.45 -17.97 -1.36
N ALA A 137 1.69 -17.97 -2.45
CA ALA A 137 1.46 -19.12 -3.30
C ALA A 137 2.04 -18.95 -4.71
N SER A 138 2.86 -17.92 -4.94
CA SER A 138 3.39 -17.58 -6.27
C SER A 138 4.11 -18.76 -6.94
N MET A 139 4.97 -19.46 -6.18
CA MET A 139 5.72 -20.62 -6.71
C MET A 139 4.84 -21.80 -7.15
N TYR A 140 3.58 -21.85 -6.70
CA TYR A 140 2.62 -22.91 -7.03
C TYR A 140 1.53 -22.43 -8.01
N THR A 141 1.62 -21.18 -8.48
CA THR A 141 0.59 -20.54 -9.29
C THR A 141 1.03 -20.45 -10.75
N LYS A 142 0.37 -21.20 -11.63
CA LYS A 142 0.63 -21.14 -13.08
C LYS A 142 0.21 -19.80 -13.69
N ASN A 143 -0.97 -19.32 -13.32
CA ASN A 143 -1.50 -18.05 -13.82
C ASN A 143 -1.93 -17.16 -12.65
N PRO A 144 -1.13 -16.17 -12.23
CA PRO A 144 -1.50 -15.27 -11.15
C PRO A 144 -2.61 -14.29 -11.54
N MET A 145 -3.00 -14.18 -12.82
CA MET A 145 -3.96 -13.16 -13.29
C MET A 145 -5.41 -13.65 -13.34
N ASP A 146 -5.62 -14.96 -13.16
CA ASP A 146 -6.87 -15.64 -13.50
C ASP A 146 -8.03 -15.39 -12.53
N SER A 147 -7.74 -15.17 -11.25
CA SER A 147 -8.77 -15.12 -10.21
C SER A 147 -8.32 -14.43 -8.94
N ALA A 148 -9.29 -14.01 -8.12
CA ALA A 148 -9.00 -13.45 -6.81
C ALA A 148 -8.32 -14.47 -5.88
N ARG A 149 -7.59 -13.97 -4.89
CA ARG A 149 -6.88 -14.74 -3.86
C ARG A 149 -7.31 -14.29 -2.47
N SER A 150 -7.14 -15.18 -1.52
CA SER A 150 -7.29 -14.91 -0.08
C SER A 150 -5.92 -14.70 0.55
N ALA A 151 -5.89 -14.40 1.85
CA ALA A 151 -4.65 -14.42 2.63
C ALA A 151 -3.89 -15.76 2.56
N ARG A 152 -4.54 -16.90 2.27
CA ARG A 152 -3.92 -18.24 2.27
C ARG A 152 -3.24 -18.64 0.96
N ASN A 153 -3.48 -17.89 -0.11
CA ASN A 153 -2.94 -18.13 -1.43
C ASN A 153 -2.58 -16.82 -2.13
N TRP A 154 -2.09 -15.86 -1.37
CA TRP A 154 -1.72 -14.54 -1.84
C TRP A 154 -0.58 -14.63 -2.87
N ILE A 155 -0.54 -13.72 -3.84
CA ILE A 155 0.59 -13.60 -4.78
C ILE A 155 1.56 -12.58 -4.17
N GLY A 156 2.72 -13.09 -3.76
CA GLY A 156 3.73 -12.34 -3.02
C GLY A 156 4.28 -11.12 -3.76
N ALA A 157 4.28 -9.97 -3.09
CA ALA A 157 4.99 -8.78 -3.52
C ALA A 157 5.39 -7.93 -2.31
N ILE A 158 6.45 -7.13 -2.44
CA ILE A 158 6.76 -6.05 -1.50
C ILE A 158 5.96 -4.82 -1.94
N TYR A 159 4.91 -4.49 -1.20
CA TYR A 159 4.09 -3.33 -1.53
C TYR A 159 4.80 -2.03 -1.16
N TYR A 160 4.70 -1.00 -2.00
CA TYR A 160 5.29 0.32 -1.76
C TYR A 160 4.28 1.47 -1.83
N ARG A 161 3.07 1.20 -2.31
CA ARG A 161 1.99 2.19 -2.36
C ARG A 161 0.63 1.55 -2.19
N ILE A 162 -0.27 2.29 -1.51
CA ILE A 162 -1.69 1.97 -1.40
C ILE A 162 -2.49 3.17 -1.92
N ILE A 163 -3.40 2.92 -2.84
CA ILE A 163 -4.33 3.91 -3.40
C ILE A 163 -5.74 3.49 -3.02
N MET A 164 -6.46 4.33 -2.29
CA MET A 164 -7.83 4.04 -1.91
C MET A 164 -8.80 4.64 -2.93
N LYS A 165 -9.75 3.82 -3.37
CA LYS A 165 -10.90 4.21 -4.18
C LYS A 165 -12.18 3.73 -3.52
N GLU A 166 -13.28 4.39 -3.85
CA GLU A 166 -14.61 4.01 -3.39
C GLU A 166 -15.52 3.81 -4.60
N TYR A 167 -16.34 2.78 -4.56
CA TYR A 167 -17.35 2.51 -5.57
C TYR A 167 -18.53 1.79 -4.91
N ASN A 168 -19.76 2.28 -5.14
CA ASN A 168 -21.00 1.76 -4.55
C ASN A 168 -20.92 1.58 -3.01
N GLY A 169 -20.33 2.56 -2.31
CA GLY A 169 -20.17 2.54 -0.85
C GLY A 169 -19.15 1.51 -0.33
N LYS A 170 -18.43 0.81 -1.21
CA LYS A 170 -17.35 -0.12 -0.86
C LYS A 170 -15.99 0.50 -1.16
N LYS A 171 -15.07 0.36 -0.21
CA LYS A 171 -13.67 0.78 -0.34
C LYS A 171 -12.81 -0.30 -0.98
N TYR A 172 -11.93 0.12 -1.86
CA TYR A 172 -10.97 -0.70 -2.60
C TYR A 172 -9.58 -0.10 -2.46
N TYR A 173 -8.58 -0.94 -2.20
CA TYR A 173 -7.22 -0.52 -1.90
C TYR A 173 -6.30 -1.11 -2.97
N THR A 174 -5.93 -0.30 -3.95
CA THR A 174 -4.98 -0.73 -4.98
C THR A 174 -3.58 -0.69 -4.41
N LEU A 175 -2.93 -1.84 -4.38
CA LEU A 175 -1.59 -2.06 -3.91
C LEU A 175 -0.65 -2.09 -5.11
N LEU A 176 0.39 -1.27 -5.07
CA LEU A 176 1.50 -1.35 -6.01
C LEU A 176 2.65 -2.07 -5.32
N GLY A 177 3.20 -3.10 -5.96
CA GLY A 177 4.22 -3.97 -5.38
C GLY A 177 5.38 -4.27 -6.29
N PHE A 178 6.52 -4.56 -5.70
CA PHE A 178 7.74 -5.01 -6.35
C PHE A 178 7.96 -6.49 -6.03
N ASP A 179 8.44 -7.23 -7.02
CA ASP A 179 8.82 -8.63 -6.91
C ASP A 179 10.15 -8.83 -7.65
N ASP A 180 11.18 -9.25 -6.92
CA ASP A 180 12.51 -9.49 -7.49
C ASP A 180 12.52 -10.71 -8.44
N TYR A 181 11.42 -11.47 -8.47
CA TYR A 181 10.99 -12.49 -9.41
C TYR A 181 12.02 -13.56 -9.78
N SER A 182 13.00 -13.24 -10.62
CA SER A 182 14.00 -14.20 -11.10
C SER A 182 15.41 -13.60 -11.16
N VAL A 183 16.40 -14.42 -11.55
CA VAL A 183 17.78 -13.97 -11.80
C VAL A 183 17.83 -12.93 -12.92
N ASN A 184 16.95 -13.05 -13.92
CA ASN A 184 17.05 -12.29 -15.17
C ASN A 184 16.00 -11.18 -15.27
N SER A 185 14.98 -11.18 -14.41
CA SER A 185 13.88 -10.22 -14.48
C SER A 185 13.31 -9.86 -13.14
N ASN A 186 12.74 -8.66 -13.09
CA ASN A 186 11.92 -8.16 -11.98
C ASN A 186 10.46 -8.04 -12.44
N LYS A 187 9.55 -7.94 -11.47
CA LYS A 187 8.14 -7.64 -11.70
C LYS A 187 7.67 -6.46 -10.86
N LYS A 188 6.79 -5.65 -11.45
CA LYS A 188 5.93 -4.73 -10.69
C LYS A 188 4.49 -5.20 -10.81
N TRP A 189 3.80 -5.23 -9.67
CA TRP A 189 2.45 -5.72 -9.50
C TRP A 189 1.51 -4.55 -9.19
N MET A 190 0.31 -4.63 -9.75
CA MET A 190 -0.82 -3.81 -9.36
C MET A 190 -2.00 -4.73 -9.04
N GLU A 191 -2.51 -4.65 -7.81
CA GLU A 191 -3.56 -5.54 -7.32
C GLU A 191 -4.53 -4.79 -6.41
N VAL A 192 -5.81 -5.11 -6.50
CA VAL A 192 -6.82 -4.50 -5.61
C VAL A 192 -7.06 -5.40 -4.40
N LEU A 193 -6.76 -4.89 -3.22
CA LEU A 193 -7.19 -5.44 -1.94
C LEU A 193 -8.59 -4.90 -1.60
N SER A 194 -9.48 -5.80 -1.20
CA SER A 194 -10.77 -5.47 -0.58
C SER A 194 -11.03 -6.41 0.59
N PHE A 195 -12.08 -6.14 1.37
CA PHE A 195 -12.51 -7.04 2.44
C PHE A 195 -13.87 -7.65 2.08
N ASN A 196 -14.03 -8.94 2.34
CA ASN A 196 -15.31 -9.65 2.17
C ASN A 196 -16.26 -9.32 3.33
N GLU A 197 -17.46 -9.90 3.32
CA GLU A 197 -18.47 -9.71 4.37
C GLU A 197 -17.98 -10.14 5.76
N ARG A 198 -17.08 -11.13 5.81
CA ARG A 198 -16.42 -11.62 7.04
C ARG A 198 -15.24 -10.76 7.47
N GLN A 199 -15.00 -9.62 6.80
CA GLN A 199 -13.89 -8.72 7.04
C GLN A 199 -12.51 -9.38 6.82
N GLU A 200 -12.43 -10.36 5.93
CA GLU A 200 -11.19 -11.03 5.53
C GLU A 200 -10.66 -10.41 4.24
N PRO A 201 -9.32 -10.30 4.08
CA PRO A 201 -8.72 -9.69 2.90
C PRO A 201 -8.88 -10.58 1.67
N VAL A 202 -9.28 -9.96 0.56
CA VAL A 202 -9.41 -10.53 -0.78
C VAL A 202 -8.57 -9.70 -1.73
N PHE A 203 -7.69 -10.38 -2.44
CA PHE A 203 -6.66 -9.83 -3.31
C PHE A 203 -7.02 -10.11 -4.77
N GLY A 204 -7.13 -9.07 -5.58
CA GLY A 204 -7.58 -9.15 -6.96
C GLY A 204 -9.09 -9.35 -7.11
N GLY A 205 -9.52 -9.57 -8.34
CA GLY A 205 -10.93 -9.54 -8.77
C GLY A 205 -11.06 -8.76 -10.08
N PRO A 206 -12.24 -8.63 -10.69
CA PRO A 206 -12.41 -8.10 -12.05
C PRO A 206 -12.20 -6.59 -12.13
N PHE A 207 -11.00 -6.13 -11.82
CA PHE A 207 -10.64 -4.73 -11.60
C PHE A 207 -9.82 -4.15 -12.73
N PHE A 208 -9.15 -4.95 -13.56
CA PHE A 208 -8.31 -4.44 -14.65
C PHE A 208 -8.97 -4.67 -15.99
N SER A 209 -9.48 -3.60 -16.59
CA SER A 209 -10.31 -3.63 -17.78
C SER A 209 -9.59 -3.01 -18.97
N TYR A 210 -9.63 -3.70 -20.10
CA TYR A 210 -9.09 -3.25 -21.38
C TYR A 210 -10.22 -2.96 -22.38
N LYS A 211 -11.39 -2.56 -21.86
CA LYS A 211 -12.61 -2.33 -22.66
C LYS A 211 -12.42 -1.27 -23.75
N ASP A 212 -11.55 -0.28 -23.50
CA ASP A 212 -11.30 0.85 -24.40
C ASP A 212 -10.11 0.59 -25.34
N ASP A 213 -9.43 -0.56 -25.20
CA ASP A 213 -8.39 -0.98 -26.14
C ASP A 213 -9.00 -1.40 -27.49
N SER A 214 -8.23 -1.14 -28.55
CA SER A 214 -8.52 -1.64 -29.90
C SER A 214 -8.52 -3.16 -29.94
N VAL A 215 -7.57 -3.78 -29.22
CA VAL A 215 -7.49 -5.23 -29.04
C VAL A 215 -8.20 -5.61 -27.75
N LYS A 216 -9.29 -6.35 -27.86
CA LYS A 216 -10.05 -6.81 -26.69
C LYS A 216 -9.23 -7.81 -25.88
N LYS A 217 -9.10 -7.54 -24.58
CA LYS A 217 -8.54 -8.46 -23.59
C LYS A 217 -9.59 -8.74 -22.52
N ALA A 218 -9.55 -9.94 -21.95
CA ALA A 218 -10.38 -10.27 -20.82
C ALA A 218 -10.05 -9.35 -19.62
N VAL A 219 -11.05 -9.08 -18.79
CA VAL A 219 -10.83 -8.39 -17.51
C VAL A 219 -9.94 -9.28 -16.64
N GLN A 220 -8.90 -8.71 -16.06
CA GLN A 220 -7.91 -9.45 -15.29
C GLN A 220 -8.09 -9.23 -13.78
N SER A 221 -7.64 -10.22 -13.00
CA SER A 221 -7.68 -10.13 -11.54
C SER A 221 -6.60 -9.25 -10.94
N ARG A 222 -5.49 -9.08 -11.66
CA ARG A 222 -4.29 -8.31 -11.32
C ARG A 222 -3.78 -7.63 -12.59
N PHE A 223 -2.78 -6.77 -12.45
CA PHE A 223 -1.92 -6.34 -13.54
C PHE A 223 -0.45 -6.51 -13.12
N SER A 224 0.42 -6.82 -14.07
CA SER A 224 1.86 -6.86 -13.82
C SER A 224 2.65 -6.53 -15.07
N ILE A 225 3.81 -5.91 -14.87
CA ILE A 225 4.87 -5.82 -15.87
C ILE A 225 6.05 -6.68 -15.42
N GLU A 226 6.72 -7.32 -16.38
CA GLU A 226 7.99 -8.02 -16.19
C GLU A 226 9.03 -7.36 -17.09
N TYR A 227 10.22 -7.14 -16.55
CA TYR A 227 11.28 -6.39 -17.22
C TYR A 227 12.67 -6.90 -16.84
N LYS A 228 13.65 -6.55 -17.65
CA LYS A 228 15.06 -6.92 -17.47
C LYS A 228 15.58 -6.55 -16.08
N LYS A 229 16.39 -7.44 -15.48
CA LYS A 229 16.87 -7.33 -14.09
C LYS A 229 17.47 -5.96 -13.74
N ASP A 230 18.30 -5.44 -14.64
CA ASP A 230 19.04 -4.20 -14.42
C ASP A 230 18.33 -2.96 -14.98
N ALA A 231 17.17 -3.13 -15.62
CA ALA A 231 16.37 -2.01 -16.10
C ALA A 231 15.61 -1.37 -14.94
N LYS A 232 15.46 -0.05 -15.00
CA LYS A 232 14.55 0.70 -14.13
C LYS A 232 13.26 0.93 -14.90
N THR A 233 12.12 0.65 -14.29
CA THR A 233 10.80 0.89 -14.88
C THR A 233 9.98 1.77 -13.96
N PHE A 234 8.91 2.36 -14.47
CA PHE A 234 7.95 3.17 -13.75
C PHE A 234 6.62 2.44 -13.60
N LEU A 235 6.11 2.38 -12.37
CA LEU A 235 4.70 1.99 -12.12
C LEU A 235 4.25 2.76 -10.89
N ASN A 236 3.51 3.84 -11.08
CA ASN A 236 3.17 4.70 -9.96
C ASN A 236 1.87 5.47 -10.14
N TYR A 237 1.28 5.86 -9.02
CA TYR A 237 0.07 6.68 -9.01
C TYR A 237 0.40 8.16 -9.06
N ASP A 238 -0.22 8.87 -10.00
CA ASP A 238 -0.25 10.31 -10.08
C ASP A 238 -1.52 10.83 -9.36
N PRO A 239 -1.40 11.53 -8.23
CA PRO A 239 -2.54 12.04 -7.48
C PRO A 239 -3.19 13.27 -8.11
N GLU A 240 -2.52 13.99 -9.01
CA GLU A 240 -3.05 15.20 -9.68
C GLU A 240 -3.93 14.81 -10.86
N MET A 241 -3.46 13.85 -11.66
CA MET A 241 -4.20 13.32 -12.80
C MET A 241 -5.20 12.22 -12.42
N ASP A 242 -5.10 11.68 -11.21
CA ASP A 242 -5.87 10.52 -10.74
C ASP A 242 -5.75 9.30 -11.68
N ILE A 243 -4.51 8.94 -12.00
CA ILE A 243 -4.17 7.79 -12.85
C ILE A 243 -3.00 7.01 -12.26
N ILE A 244 -2.87 5.75 -12.67
CA ILE A 244 -1.65 4.97 -12.46
C ILE A 244 -0.92 4.95 -13.79
N LEU A 245 0.27 5.55 -13.82
CA LEU A 245 1.17 5.55 -14.97
C LEU A 245 2.08 4.34 -14.91
N VAL A 246 2.32 3.72 -16.06
CA VAL A 246 3.17 2.55 -16.23
C VAL A 246 4.06 2.77 -17.44
N ASP A 247 5.35 2.45 -17.34
CA ASP A 247 6.22 2.45 -18.52
C ASP A 247 5.68 1.48 -19.57
N HIS A 248 5.65 1.94 -20.81
CA HIS A 248 5.52 1.03 -21.93
C HIS A 248 6.86 0.30 -22.13
N LEU A 249 6.78 -1.02 -22.23
CA LEU A 249 7.95 -1.89 -22.29
C LEU A 249 8.08 -2.57 -23.65
N ILE A 250 9.29 -2.55 -24.20
CA ILE A 250 9.66 -3.23 -25.45
C ILE A 250 10.81 -4.19 -25.21
N SER A 251 10.89 -5.26 -26.00
CA SER A 251 12.06 -6.14 -26.00
C SER A 251 13.24 -5.47 -26.69
N GLU A 252 14.36 -5.27 -25.98
CA GLU A 252 15.58 -4.71 -26.59
C GLU A 252 16.22 -5.65 -27.62
N SER A 253 15.92 -6.96 -27.55
CA SER A 253 16.40 -7.99 -28.48
C SER A 253 15.38 -8.40 -29.55
N ASP A 254 14.23 -7.71 -29.64
CA ASP A 254 13.12 -8.05 -30.56
C ASP A 254 12.54 -9.48 -30.37
N GLU A 255 12.56 -10.00 -29.14
CA GLU A 255 12.04 -11.30 -28.73
C GLU A 255 10.86 -11.12 -27.73
N PRO A 256 9.64 -10.80 -28.20
CA PRO A 256 8.53 -10.37 -27.35
C PRO A 256 8.02 -11.43 -26.36
N GLU A 257 8.32 -12.71 -26.59
CA GLU A 257 8.04 -13.81 -25.67
C GLU A 257 9.00 -13.84 -24.46
N LYS A 258 10.18 -13.22 -24.56
CA LYS A 258 11.19 -13.17 -23.50
C LYS A 258 11.04 -11.91 -22.65
N LYS A 259 10.12 -11.92 -21.69
CA LYS A 259 9.84 -10.73 -20.84
C LYS A 259 11.06 -10.21 -20.06
N TRP A 260 12.10 -11.01 -19.85
CA TRP A 260 13.35 -10.55 -19.23
C TRP A 260 14.24 -9.67 -20.14
N THR A 261 13.88 -9.44 -21.40
CA THR A 261 14.58 -8.50 -22.30
C THR A 261 13.90 -7.13 -22.33
N TYR A 262 12.80 -6.98 -21.58
CA TYR A 262 11.94 -5.80 -21.68
C TYR A 262 12.56 -4.61 -20.96
N ILE A 263 12.61 -3.47 -21.65
CA ILE A 263 13.06 -2.18 -21.14
C ILE A 263 12.03 -1.09 -21.48
N PRO A 264 11.97 0.02 -20.73
CA PRO A 264 11.16 1.16 -21.11
C PRO A 264 11.62 1.77 -22.44
N ASP A 265 10.68 2.15 -23.29
CA ASP A 265 10.96 2.89 -24.54
C ASP A 265 10.81 4.40 -24.39
N GLY A 266 10.42 4.89 -23.21
CA GLY A 266 10.19 6.30 -22.90
C GLY A 266 8.74 6.75 -23.07
N ASP A 267 7.86 5.90 -23.61
CA ASP A 267 6.42 6.13 -23.63
C ASP A 267 5.75 5.53 -22.37
N TYR A 268 4.53 5.99 -22.10
CA TYR A 268 3.75 5.55 -20.95
C TYR A 268 2.37 5.04 -21.35
N GLU A 269 1.92 4.04 -20.61
CA GLU A 269 0.52 3.64 -20.52
C GLU A 269 -0.07 4.15 -19.21
N ALA A 270 -1.40 4.18 -19.12
CA ALA A 270 -2.07 4.58 -17.90
C ALA A 270 -3.26 3.67 -17.57
N PHE A 271 -3.64 3.67 -16.29
CA PHE A 271 -4.90 3.14 -15.81
C PHE A 271 -5.68 4.23 -15.09
N LYS A 272 -6.96 4.36 -15.42
CA LYS A 272 -7.88 5.31 -14.79
C LYS A 272 -9.00 4.57 -14.06
N TRP A 273 -9.28 4.97 -12.83
CA TRP A 273 -10.38 4.37 -12.07
C TRP A 273 -11.74 4.84 -12.61
N GLN A 274 -12.58 3.90 -13.05
CA GLN A 274 -13.92 4.13 -13.58
C GLN A 274 -14.83 2.97 -13.19
N ASN A 275 -15.99 3.29 -12.62
CA ASN A 275 -17.06 2.30 -12.34
C ASN A 275 -16.57 1.05 -11.58
N GLY A 276 -15.67 1.23 -10.61
CA GLY A 276 -15.13 0.13 -9.81
C GLY A 276 -13.99 -0.64 -10.46
N GLN A 277 -13.42 -0.15 -11.56
CA GLN A 277 -12.33 -0.80 -12.29
C GLN A 277 -11.23 0.20 -12.65
N TRP A 278 -9.98 -0.25 -12.68
CA TRP A 278 -8.89 0.38 -13.41
C TRP A 278 -9.02 0.06 -14.89
N VAL A 279 -9.40 1.06 -15.68
CA VAL A 279 -9.53 0.98 -17.13
C VAL A 279 -8.22 1.42 -17.77
N HIS A 280 -7.65 0.55 -18.60
CA HIS A 280 -6.44 0.84 -19.34
C HIS A 280 -6.66 1.97 -20.35
N VAL A 281 -5.67 2.85 -20.47
CA VAL A 281 -5.60 3.96 -21.41
C VAL A 281 -4.28 3.83 -22.17
N ASN A 282 -4.39 3.52 -23.45
CA ASN A 282 -3.26 3.22 -24.32
C ASN A 282 -2.41 4.47 -24.63
N LYS A 283 -1.17 4.23 -25.14
CA LYS A 283 -0.06 5.12 -25.53
C LYS A 283 -0.39 6.50 -26.12
N GLN A 284 -1.60 6.76 -26.60
CA GLN A 284 -2.04 8.08 -27.08
C GLN A 284 -2.33 9.07 -25.95
N PHE A 285 -1.78 8.85 -24.75
CA PHE A 285 -1.76 9.83 -23.68
C PHE A 285 -0.81 10.96 -24.11
N ASN A 286 -1.35 11.97 -24.80
CA ASN A 286 -0.65 13.14 -25.32
C ASN A 286 -0.17 14.10 -24.21
N GLN A 287 0.51 13.58 -23.19
CA GLN A 287 1.30 14.40 -22.28
C GLN A 287 2.75 13.94 -22.37
N ARG A 288 3.52 14.63 -23.21
CA ARG A 288 4.95 14.78 -22.95
C ARG A 288 5.06 15.56 -21.65
N LEU A 289 5.14 14.86 -20.52
CA LEU A 289 5.55 15.48 -19.26
C LEU A 289 6.88 16.20 -19.53
N LYS A 290 6.97 17.48 -19.18
CA LYS A 290 8.23 18.23 -19.33
C LYS A 290 9.25 17.63 -18.35
N ASP A 291 10.52 17.61 -18.75
CA ASP A 291 11.61 17.22 -17.85
C ASP A 291 11.50 17.96 -16.51
N GLY A 292 11.36 17.20 -15.43
CA GLY A 292 11.20 17.73 -14.06
C GLY A 292 9.78 17.73 -13.49
N GLU A 293 8.74 17.53 -14.30
CA GLU A 293 7.34 17.36 -13.86
C GLU A 293 6.95 15.88 -13.65
N PHE A 294 7.85 14.94 -13.97
CA PHE A 294 7.64 13.53 -13.70
C PHE A 294 7.36 13.28 -12.22
N PRO A 295 6.34 12.47 -11.85
CA PRO A 295 6.18 12.04 -10.48
C PRO A 295 7.45 11.32 -10.07
N LYS A 296 8.24 11.91 -9.18
CA LYS A 296 9.46 11.26 -8.70
C LYS A 296 9.07 9.93 -8.07
N GLU A 297 9.55 8.83 -8.65
CA GLU A 297 9.43 7.54 -7.98
C GLU A 297 10.11 7.68 -6.63
N ALA A 298 9.41 7.19 -5.60
CA ALA A 298 10.12 6.83 -4.40
C ALA A 298 11.01 5.64 -4.83
N LEU A 299 12.28 5.89 -5.14
CA LEU A 299 13.26 4.87 -5.48
C LEU A 299 13.21 3.86 -4.33
N MET A 300 12.58 2.71 -4.58
CA MET A 300 12.41 1.69 -3.54
C MET A 300 13.73 1.14 -3.08
N LEU A 301 14.75 1.22 -3.92
CA LEU A 301 16.09 0.77 -3.64
C LEU A 301 17.04 1.96 -3.74
N ASP A 302 17.98 2.09 -2.82
CA ASP A 302 19.14 2.95 -3.01
C ASP A 302 20.03 2.41 -4.15
N ASP A 303 21.08 3.16 -4.52
CA ASP A 303 22.01 2.74 -5.59
C ASP A 303 22.75 1.42 -5.26
N ALA A 304 22.65 0.94 -4.02
CA ALA A 304 23.20 -0.33 -3.55
C ALA A 304 22.16 -1.46 -3.46
N GLY A 305 20.91 -1.23 -3.89
CA GLY A 305 19.86 -2.25 -3.90
C GLY A 305 19.15 -2.45 -2.56
N ASN A 306 19.29 -1.54 -1.59
CA ASN A 306 18.64 -1.63 -0.27
C ASN A 306 17.36 -0.80 -0.22
N VAL A 307 16.35 -1.26 0.52
CA VAL A 307 15.06 -0.56 0.65
C VAL A 307 15.25 0.88 1.14
N ASN A 308 14.77 1.87 0.38
CA ASN A 308 14.82 3.29 0.77
C ASN A 308 13.73 3.64 1.79
N GLU A 309 14.00 3.27 3.05
CA GLU A 309 13.07 3.42 4.19
C GLU A 309 12.59 4.87 4.37
N ARG A 310 13.44 5.87 4.10
CA ARG A 310 13.12 7.29 4.26
C ARG A 310 12.00 7.75 3.34
N GLN A 311 11.97 7.28 2.10
CA GLN A 311 10.92 7.65 1.15
C GLN A 311 9.60 6.90 1.40
N LEU A 312 9.66 5.66 1.90
CA LEU A 312 8.47 4.92 2.35
C LEU A 312 7.83 5.61 3.57
N GLU A 313 8.66 6.08 4.51
CA GLU A 313 8.19 6.90 5.63
C GLU A 313 7.57 8.23 5.18
N GLU A 314 8.20 8.93 4.22
CA GLU A 314 7.64 10.18 3.69
C GLU A 314 6.31 9.94 2.98
N ALA A 315 6.18 8.86 2.19
CA ALA A 315 4.91 8.48 1.57
C ALA A 315 3.83 8.16 2.62
N SER A 316 4.21 7.43 3.68
CA SER A 316 3.33 7.12 4.81
C SER A 316 2.91 8.39 5.58
N LYS A 317 3.85 9.31 5.85
CA LYS A 317 3.59 10.62 6.49
C LYS A 317 2.69 11.50 5.62
N ARG A 318 2.95 11.60 4.31
CA ARG A 318 2.09 12.32 3.36
C ARG A 318 0.68 11.73 3.32
N ASN A 319 0.54 10.41 3.34
CA ASN A 319 -0.77 9.74 3.40
C ASN A 319 -1.49 10.02 4.73
N MET A 320 -0.78 9.96 5.87
CA MET A 320 -1.33 10.33 7.18
C MET A 320 -1.75 11.81 7.26
N GLU A 321 -1.02 12.72 6.64
CA GLU A 321 -1.36 14.14 6.57
C GLU A 321 -2.55 14.42 5.64
N LYS A 322 -2.62 13.73 4.48
CA LYS A 322 -3.77 13.79 3.58
C LYS A 322 -5.03 13.22 4.23
N ALA A 323 -4.93 12.14 5.00
CA ALA A 323 -6.04 11.57 5.77
C ALA A 323 -6.61 12.54 6.84
N LYS A 324 -5.77 13.43 7.36
CA LYS A 324 -6.18 14.48 8.31
C LYS A 324 -6.88 15.67 7.64
N LYS A 325 -6.71 15.86 6.33
CA LYS A 325 -7.40 16.89 5.56
C LYS A 325 -8.70 16.30 4.99
N LYS A 326 -9.86 16.87 5.36
CA LYS A 326 -11.16 16.48 4.77
C LYS A 326 -11.09 16.59 3.24
N PRO A 327 -11.73 15.68 2.47
CA PRO A 327 -11.85 15.85 1.03
C PRO A 327 -12.60 17.16 0.75
N GLU A 328 -12.00 18.03 -0.06
CA GLU A 328 -12.69 19.21 -0.58
C GLU A 328 -13.85 18.74 -1.47
N PRO A 329 -15.06 19.29 -1.31
CA PRO A 329 -16.17 18.97 -2.20
C PRO A 329 -15.81 19.38 -3.64
N PRO A 330 -16.24 18.60 -4.65
CA PRO A 330 -15.94 18.92 -6.04
C PRO A 330 -16.47 20.32 -6.36
N LYS A 331 -15.60 21.16 -6.94
CA LYS A 331 -15.99 22.47 -7.47
C LYS A 331 -17.14 22.27 -8.46
N LYS A 332 -18.30 22.83 -8.15
CA LYS A 332 -19.38 22.96 -9.12
C LYS A 332 -18.81 23.71 -10.33
N LYS A 333 -18.90 23.09 -11.51
CA LYS A 333 -18.77 23.84 -12.76
C LYS A 333 -20.02 24.71 -12.86
N ASP A 334 -19.83 26.02 -12.76
CA ASP A 334 -20.87 26.96 -13.13
C ASP A 334 -21.07 26.83 -14.65
N ASN A 335 -22.34 26.60 -15.04
CA ASN A 335 -22.79 26.66 -16.43
C ASN A 335 -22.97 28.11 -16.85
#